data_AF-A0A2V6XT63-F1
#
_entry.id   AF-A0A2V6XT63-F1
#
_cell.length_a   1.000
_cell.length_b   1.000
_cell.length_c   1.000
_cell.angle_alpha   90.00
_cell.angle_beta   90.00
_cell.angle_gamma   90.00
#
_symmetry.space_group_name_H-M   'P 1'
#
loop_
_entity.id
_entity.type
_entity.pdbx_description
1 polymer ?
#
loop_
_entity_poly.entity_id
_entity_poly.type
_entity_poly.pdbx_seq_one_letter_code
_entity_poly.pdbx_strand_id
1 'polypeptide(L)'
;MAPPKRRARRRLAPLSLALLALAPASALAADFTFRVPVTLTNVPSVTSIRIDCGVWTGVASAAGTIIGTAFTIVPVSDGSYSGVVTVEVDASGTLTADQARSYSCWLTAMGRSSTGAEYGASPADMQSVYESATGTTLTSFRSTVSGPIPR
;
A
#
# COMPACT_ATOMS: atom_id res chain seq x y z
N MET A 1 69.72 26.24 41.67
CA MET A 1 69.33 27.22 40.62
C MET A 1 68.27 26.58 39.72
N ALA A 2 67.07 27.14 39.65
CA ALA A 2 66.01 26.71 38.72
C ALA A 2 65.81 27.82 37.66
N PRO A 3 65.77 27.50 36.35
CA PRO A 3 64.54 27.65 35.53
C PRO A 3 64.53 26.72 34.27
N PRO A 4 63.63 26.87 33.26
CA PRO A 4 62.20 27.15 33.27
C PRO A 4 61.36 26.02 32.61
N LYS A 5 60.06 25.98 32.96
CA LYS A 5 59.02 25.11 32.38
C LYS A 5 58.74 25.46 30.91
N ARG A 6 58.92 24.50 29.98
CA ARG A 6 58.43 24.63 28.59
C ARG A 6 57.04 23.99 28.46
N ARG A 7 56.04 24.83 28.16
CA ARG A 7 54.65 24.45 27.90
C ARG A 7 54.56 23.70 26.56
N ALA A 8 53.95 22.53 26.58
CA ALA A 8 53.63 21.74 25.40
C ALA A 8 52.63 22.50 24.50
N ARG A 9 53.03 22.81 23.26
CA ARG A 9 52.11 23.28 22.21
C ARG A 9 51.34 22.08 21.69
N ARG A 10 50.12 21.84 22.21
CA ARG A 10 49.15 20.95 21.58
C ARG A 10 48.71 21.60 20.26
N ARG A 11 49.13 21.00 19.14
CA ARG A 11 48.63 21.33 17.81
C ARG A 11 47.19 20.81 17.72
N LEU A 12 46.21 21.71 17.78
CA LEU A 12 44.83 21.41 17.42
C LEU A 12 44.75 21.40 15.89
N ALA A 13 44.60 20.20 15.31
CA ALA A 13 44.19 20.04 13.93
C ALA A 13 42.70 20.43 13.82
N PRO A 14 42.29 21.28 12.86
CA PRO A 14 40.88 21.53 12.64
C PRO A 14 40.24 20.31 12.00
N LEU A 15 39.32 19.67 12.73
CA LEU A 15 38.40 18.68 12.17
C LEU A 15 37.46 19.44 11.21
N SER A 16 37.71 19.32 9.90
CA SER A 16 36.77 19.75 8.88
C SER A 16 35.55 18.82 8.93
N LEU A 17 34.50 19.23 9.65
CA LEU A 17 33.18 18.61 9.54
C LEU A 17 32.67 18.88 8.13
N ALA A 18 32.81 17.90 7.24
CA ALA A 18 32.09 17.88 5.98
C ALA A 18 30.60 17.71 6.31
N LEU A 19 29.85 18.81 6.27
CA LEU A 19 28.39 18.77 6.18
C LEU A 19 28.05 18.06 4.86
N LEU A 20 27.75 16.76 4.91
CA LEU A 20 26.97 16.15 3.85
C LEU A 20 25.58 16.80 3.91
N ALA A 21 25.33 17.73 3.00
CA ALA A 21 23.99 18.23 2.73
C ALA A 21 23.14 17.03 2.31
N LEU A 22 22.29 16.54 3.23
CA LEU A 22 21.12 15.75 2.86
C LEU A 22 20.24 16.65 2.01
N ALA A 23 20.43 16.62 0.69
CA ALA A 23 19.44 17.17 -0.21
C ALA A 23 18.12 16.44 0.07
N PRO A 24 17.02 17.15 0.35
CA PRO A 24 15.72 16.50 0.45
C PRO A 24 15.44 15.88 -0.92
N ALA A 25 15.42 14.57 -0.99
CA ALA A 25 14.87 13.89 -2.15
C ALA A 25 13.40 14.30 -2.22
N SER A 26 13.06 15.15 -3.19
CA SER A 26 11.68 15.45 -3.52
C SER A 26 11.05 14.15 -3.98
N ALA A 27 10.38 13.44 -3.08
CA ALA A 27 9.48 12.37 -3.47
C ALA A 27 8.41 13.01 -4.34
N LEU A 28 8.35 12.62 -5.62
CA LEU A 28 7.24 12.98 -6.48
C LEU A 28 5.99 12.39 -5.83
N ALA A 29 5.02 13.25 -5.50
CA ALA A 29 3.74 12.77 -5.02
C ALA A 29 3.09 11.98 -6.16
N ALA A 30 2.55 10.80 -5.84
CA ALA A 30 1.81 10.00 -6.80
C ALA A 30 0.65 10.80 -7.39
N ASP A 31 0.27 10.52 -8.64
CA ASP A 31 -0.83 11.23 -9.30
C ASP A 31 -2.16 11.05 -8.55
N PHE A 32 -2.36 9.87 -7.95
CA PHE A 32 -3.53 9.55 -7.14
C PHE A 32 -3.12 8.79 -5.87
N THR A 33 -3.73 9.14 -4.74
CA THR A 33 -3.55 8.44 -3.47
C THR A 33 -4.90 8.02 -2.91
N PHE A 34 -5.14 6.71 -2.82
CA PHE A 34 -6.39 6.14 -2.31
C PHE A 34 -6.22 5.60 -0.90
N ARG A 35 -7.10 6.01 0.00
CA ARG A 35 -7.22 5.46 1.36
C ARG A 35 -8.35 4.43 1.39
N VAL A 36 -7.98 3.16 1.33
CA VAL A 36 -8.92 2.03 1.25
C VAL A 36 -9.16 1.49 2.66
N PRO A 37 -10.34 1.71 3.27
CA PRO A 37 -10.69 1.06 4.53
C PRO A 37 -10.90 -0.43 4.31
N VAL A 38 -10.20 -1.25 5.08
CA VAL A 38 -10.27 -2.72 5.03
C VAL A 38 -10.61 -3.25 6.41
N THR A 39 -11.66 -4.06 6.45
CA THR A 39 -12.07 -4.79 7.65
C THR A 39 -12.35 -6.23 7.26
N LEU A 40 -11.61 -7.14 7.88
CA LEU A 40 -11.80 -8.58 7.85
C LEU A 40 -11.91 -9.10 9.28
N THR A 41 -12.92 -9.92 9.53
CA THR A 41 -13.11 -10.54 10.84
C THR A 41 -13.45 -12.00 10.64
N ASN A 42 -12.89 -12.87 11.49
CA ASN A 42 -13.13 -14.30 11.51
C ASN A 42 -12.70 -15.02 10.22
N VAL A 43 -11.48 -14.73 9.77
CA VAL A 43 -10.85 -15.29 8.57
C VAL A 43 -9.53 -16.01 8.85
N PRO A 44 -9.47 -17.01 9.78
CA PRO A 44 -8.21 -17.67 10.18
C PRO A 44 -7.41 -18.32 9.04
N SER A 45 -8.05 -18.61 7.91
CA SER A 45 -7.39 -19.21 6.75
C SER A 45 -6.79 -18.18 5.78
N VAL A 46 -7.15 -16.90 5.90
CA VAL A 46 -6.64 -15.82 5.05
C VAL A 46 -5.28 -15.37 5.59
N THR A 47 -4.28 -15.34 4.72
CA THR A 47 -2.90 -14.97 5.06
C THR A 47 -2.53 -13.59 4.52
N SER A 48 -3.25 -13.11 3.50
CA SER A 48 -2.99 -11.81 2.90
C SER A 48 -4.19 -11.28 2.11
N ILE A 49 -4.20 -9.98 1.90
CA ILE A 49 -5.17 -9.28 1.06
C ILE A 49 -4.40 -8.52 0.01
N ARG A 50 -4.72 -8.74 -1.25
CA ARG A 50 -4.28 -7.91 -2.36
C ARG A 50 -5.37 -6.87 -2.65
N ILE A 51 -4.96 -5.62 -2.71
CA ILE A 51 -5.82 -4.48 -3.01
C ILE A 51 -5.33 -3.93 -4.33
N ASP A 52 -6.14 -4.08 -5.37
CA ASP A 52 -5.87 -3.54 -6.69
C ASP A 52 -6.74 -2.29 -6.88
N CYS A 53 -6.12 -1.17 -7.25
CA CYS A 53 -6.80 0.06 -7.59
C CYS A 53 -6.55 0.40 -9.06
N GLY A 54 -7.59 0.89 -9.72
CA GLY A 54 -7.46 1.53 -11.03
C GLY A 54 -8.04 2.93 -11.04
N VAL A 55 -7.69 3.67 -12.08
CA VAL A 55 -8.22 5.00 -12.39
C VAL A 55 -8.67 5.03 -13.84
N TRP A 56 -9.85 5.61 -14.11
CA TRP A 56 -10.46 5.62 -15.44
C TRP A 56 -10.88 7.02 -15.89
N THR A 57 -10.90 7.22 -17.23
CA THR A 57 -11.42 8.42 -17.89
C THR A 57 -12.95 8.54 -17.88
N GLY A 58 -13.67 7.50 -17.43
CA GLY A 58 -15.13 7.42 -17.45
C GLY A 58 -15.67 6.76 -16.18
N VAL A 59 -16.79 6.03 -16.26
CA VAL A 59 -17.30 5.20 -15.15
C VAL A 59 -16.41 3.96 -15.01
N ALA A 60 -15.89 3.73 -13.80
CA ALA A 60 -15.00 2.62 -13.50
C ALA A 60 -15.63 1.28 -13.90
N SER A 61 -14.82 0.43 -14.54
CA SER A 61 -15.19 -0.93 -14.96
C SER A 61 -16.36 -1.05 -15.96
N ALA A 62 -16.92 0.06 -16.46
CA ALA A 62 -18.08 0.02 -17.37
C ALA A 62 -17.86 0.74 -18.70
N ALA A 63 -17.19 1.90 -18.71
CA ALA A 63 -17.15 2.75 -19.92
C ALA A 63 -15.91 3.67 -20.04
N GLY A 64 -14.87 3.46 -19.22
CA GLY A 64 -13.67 4.31 -19.22
C GLY A 64 -12.42 3.58 -19.71
N THR A 65 -11.45 4.34 -20.24
CA THR A 65 -10.10 3.85 -20.50
C THR A 65 -9.29 3.93 -19.21
N ILE A 66 -8.50 2.89 -18.91
CA ILE A 66 -7.61 2.86 -17.75
C ILE A 66 -6.50 3.90 -17.95
N ILE A 67 -6.35 4.79 -16.97
CA ILE A 67 -5.27 5.78 -16.87
C ILE A 67 -4.07 5.17 -16.15
N GLY A 68 -4.32 4.43 -15.08
CA GLY A 68 -3.29 3.78 -14.28
C GLY A 68 -3.88 2.71 -13.39
N THR A 69 -3.03 1.77 -12.98
CA THR A 69 -3.33 0.75 -11.98
C THR A 69 -2.16 0.61 -11.02
N ALA A 70 -2.47 0.28 -9.78
CA ALA A 70 -1.48 -0.16 -8.81
C ALA A 70 -2.09 -1.18 -7.87
N PHE A 71 -1.23 -1.92 -7.17
CA PHE A 71 -1.69 -2.84 -6.15
C PHE A 71 -0.80 -2.80 -4.91
N THR A 72 -1.37 -3.18 -3.78
CA THR A 72 -0.65 -3.39 -2.53
C THR A 72 -1.12 -4.70 -1.91
N ILE A 73 -0.20 -5.43 -1.29
CA ILE A 73 -0.49 -6.65 -0.56
C ILE A 73 -0.26 -6.38 0.91
N VAL A 74 -1.27 -6.64 1.74
CA VAL A 74 -1.17 -6.56 3.20
C VAL A 74 -1.25 -7.95 3.82
N PRO A 75 -0.33 -8.30 4.74
CA PRO A 75 -0.44 -9.54 5.47
C PRO A 75 -1.64 -9.49 6.43
N VAL A 76 -2.29 -10.64 6.62
CA VAL A 76 -3.34 -10.85 7.61
C VAL A 76 -2.78 -11.78 8.67
N SER A 77 -2.93 -11.42 9.93
CA SER A 77 -2.49 -12.20 11.07
C SER A 77 -3.66 -12.44 12.01
N ASP A 78 -3.63 -13.56 12.73
CA ASP A 78 -4.65 -13.90 13.73
C ASP A 78 -6.09 -13.93 13.18
N GLY A 79 -6.25 -14.23 11.90
CA GLY A 79 -7.55 -14.35 11.24
C GLY A 79 -8.37 -13.07 11.19
N SER A 80 -7.74 -11.90 11.29
CA SER A 80 -8.43 -10.61 11.21
C SER A 80 -7.54 -9.50 10.67
N TYR A 81 -8.17 -8.47 10.11
CA TYR A 81 -7.49 -7.24 9.68
C TYR A 81 -8.44 -6.06 9.88
N SER A 82 -7.96 -4.96 10.44
CA SER A 82 -8.72 -3.70 10.45
C SER A 82 -7.75 -2.53 10.29
N GLY A 83 -7.96 -1.74 9.24
CA GLY A 83 -7.07 -0.63 8.96
C GLY A 83 -7.42 0.13 7.68
N VAL A 84 -6.59 1.12 7.38
CA VAL A 84 -6.65 1.87 6.11
C VAL A 84 -5.37 1.60 5.35
N VAL A 85 -5.50 1.07 4.14
CA VAL A 85 -4.37 0.84 3.24
C VAL A 85 -4.26 1.99 2.26
N THR A 86 -3.05 2.51 2.10
CA THR A 86 -2.76 3.55 1.11
C THR A 86 -2.30 2.87 -0.17
N VAL A 87 -2.96 3.20 -1.29
CA VAL A 87 -2.56 2.77 -2.62
C VAL A 87 -2.28 4.00 -3.47
N GLU A 88 -1.05 4.10 -3.94
CA GLU A 88 -0.58 5.16 -4.82
C GLU A 88 -0.66 4.68 -6.26
N VAL A 89 -1.32 5.45 -7.13
CA VAL A 89 -1.50 5.12 -8.54
C VAL A 89 -0.98 6.29 -9.36
N ASP A 90 -0.06 5.99 -10.27
CA ASP A 90 0.42 6.96 -11.27
C ASP A 90 -0.30 6.75 -12.60
N ALA A 91 -0.53 7.86 -13.31
CA ALA A 91 -0.97 7.81 -14.68
C ALA A 91 0.14 7.19 -15.55
N SER A 92 -0.27 6.43 -16.55
CA SER A 92 0.65 5.68 -17.42
C SER A 92 0.25 5.80 -18.89
N GLY A 93 1.25 5.67 -19.77
CA GLY A 93 1.04 5.76 -21.21
C GLY A 93 0.79 7.19 -21.68
N THR A 94 -0.21 7.39 -22.54
CA THR A 94 -0.54 8.69 -23.14
C THR A 94 -1.60 9.47 -22.38
N LEU A 95 -2.18 8.88 -21.34
CA LEU A 95 -3.22 9.51 -20.52
C LEU A 95 -2.60 10.19 -19.31
N THR A 96 -3.21 11.29 -18.88
CA THR A 96 -2.71 12.15 -17.81
C THR A 96 -3.71 12.25 -16.67
N ALA A 97 -3.25 12.65 -15.48
CA ALA A 97 -4.07 12.64 -14.27
C ALA A 97 -5.34 13.52 -14.35
N ASP A 98 -5.29 14.63 -15.10
CA ASP A 98 -6.40 15.57 -15.34
C ASP A 98 -7.59 14.95 -16.12
N GLN A 99 -7.33 13.87 -16.85
CA GLN A 99 -8.35 13.14 -17.60
C GLN A 99 -9.15 12.18 -16.72
N ALA A 100 -8.72 11.94 -15.48
CA ALA A 100 -9.37 11.01 -14.58
C ALA A 100 -10.78 11.46 -14.18
N ARG A 101 -11.69 10.49 -14.08
CA ARG A 101 -13.11 10.72 -13.73
C ARG A 101 -13.59 9.83 -12.61
N SER A 102 -13.16 8.57 -12.56
CA SER A 102 -13.50 7.68 -11.46
C SER A 102 -12.36 6.73 -11.10
N TYR A 103 -12.49 6.14 -9.92
CA TYR A 103 -11.62 5.09 -9.42
C TYR A 103 -12.45 3.95 -8.82
N SER A 104 -11.78 2.84 -8.59
CA SER A 104 -12.29 1.60 -8.04
C SER A 104 -11.10 0.81 -7.54
N CYS A 105 -11.18 0.45 -6.27
CA CYS A 105 -10.27 -0.44 -5.61
C CYS A 105 -11.04 -1.69 -5.20
N TRP A 106 -10.52 -2.85 -5.55
CA TRP A 106 -11.13 -4.13 -5.21
C TRP A 106 -10.14 -5.00 -4.43
N LEU A 107 -10.70 -5.81 -3.54
CA LEU A 107 -9.95 -6.61 -2.59
C LEU A 107 -10.03 -8.09 -2.98
N THR A 108 -8.87 -8.72 -3.09
CA THR A 108 -8.72 -10.15 -3.30
C THR A 108 -8.07 -10.74 -2.05
N ALA A 109 -8.81 -11.56 -1.30
CA ALA A 109 -8.19 -12.27 -0.18
C ALA A 109 -7.50 -13.54 -0.68
N MET A 110 -6.35 -13.85 -0.09
CA MET A 110 -5.55 -15.02 -0.40
C MET A 110 -5.27 -15.79 0.90
N GLY A 111 -5.33 -17.10 0.83
CA GLY A 111 -5.25 -17.96 2.01
C GLY A 111 -4.93 -19.40 1.69
N ARG A 112 -5.01 -20.25 2.71
CA ARG A 112 -4.88 -21.70 2.60
C ARG A 112 -6.14 -22.40 3.08
N SER A 113 -6.65 -23.33 2.30
CA SER A 113 -7.81 -24.14 2.67
C SER A 113 -7.50 -25.06 3.85
N SER A 114 -8.53 -25.74 4.36
CA SER A 114 -8.38 -26.81 5.37
C SER A 114 -7.48 -27.97 4.91
N THR A 115 -7.32 -28.16 3.59
CA THR A 115 -6.43 -29.15 2.99
C THR A 115 -5.00 -28.64 2.76
N GLY A 116 -4.73 -27.37 3.09
CA GLY A 116 -3.44 -26.71 2.88
C GLY A 116 -3.22 -26.15 1.47
N ALA A 117 -4.20 -26.27 0.57
CA ALA A 117 -4.12 -25.72 -0.77
C ALA A 117 -4.30 -24.20 -0.76
N GLU A 118 -3.51 -23.48 -1.55
CA GLU A 118 -3.66 -22.04 -1.68
C GLU A 118 -4.94 -21.70 -2.47
N TYR A 119 -5.66 -20.68 -2.00
CA TYR A 119 -6.82 -20.15 -2.71
C TYR A 119 -6.74 -18.62 -2.76
N GLY A 120 -7.33 -18.05 -3.80
CA GLY A 120 -7.59 -16.63 -3.92
C GLY A 120 -9.03 -16.44 -4.35
N ALA A 121 -9.71 -15.45 -3.80
CA ALA A 121 -11.10 -15.18 -4.14
C ALA A 121 -11.28 -13.74 -4.57
N SER A 122 -11.95 -13.58 -5.71
CA SER A 122 -12.37 -12.27 -6.18
C SER A 122 -13.35 -11.66 -5.17
N PRO A 123 -13.49 -10.33 -5.14
CA PRO A 123 -14.39 -9.69 -4.20
C PRO A 123 -15.86 -10.14 -4.33
N ALA A 124 -16.29 -10.57 -5.52
CA ALA A 124 -17.63 -11.08 -5.77
C ALA A 124 -17.83 -12.52 -5.24
N ASP A 125 -16.76 -13.31 -5.20
CA ASP A 125 -16.80 -14.74 -4.85
C ASP A 125 -16.23 -15.01 -3.45
N MET A 126 -15.78 -13.96 -2.74
CA MET A 126 -15.03 -14.10 -1.49
C MET A 126 -15.78 -14.94 -0.45
N GLN A 127 -17.08 -14.72 -0.28
CA GLN A 127 -17.87 -15.47 0.69
C GLN A 127 -17.94 -16.97 0.32
N SER A 128 -18.31 -17.30 -0.92
CA SER A 128 -18.51 -18.69 -1.35
C SER A 128 -17.19 -19.46 -1.40
N VAL A 129 -16.11 -18.84 -1.86
CA VAL A 129 -14.78 -19.48 -1.90
C VAL A 129 -14.26 -19.69 -0.47
N TYR A 130 -14.43 -18.72 0.42
CA TYR A 130 -14.00 -18.86 1.80
C TYR A 130 -14.78 -19.96 2.54
N GLU A 131 -16.11 -19.94 2.45
CA GLU A 131 -16.98 -20.93 3.11
C GLU A 131 -16.72 -22.35 2.57
N SER A 132 -16.51 -22.51 1.26
CA SER A 132 -16.18 -23.81 0.67
C SER A 132 -14.77 -24.30 1.05
N ALA A 133 -13.79 -23.41 1.13
CA ALA A 133 -12.41 -23.77 1.48
C ALA A 133 -12.22 -24.08 2.97
N THR A 134 -13.06 -23.54 3.85
CA THR A 134 -12.83 -23.53 5.31
C THR A 134 -13.96 -24.15 6.13
N GLY A 135 -15.17 -24.26 5.59
CA GLY A 135 -16.37 -24.63 6.35
C GLY A 135 -16.83 -23.57 7.35
N THR A 136 -16.29 -22.34 7.30
CA THR A 136 -16.59 -21.25 8.24
C THR A 136 -17.28 -20.08 7.54
N THR A 137 -18.26 -19.45 8.19
CA THR A 137 -18.98 -18.28 7.65
C THR A 137 -18.13 -17.01 7.71
N LEU A 138 -18.03 -16.32 6.57
CA LEU A 138 -17.41 -15.01 6.48
C LEU A 138 -18.34 -13.93 7.05
N THR A 139 -17.98 -13.31 8.17
CA THR A 139 -18.88 -12.39 8.89
C THR A 139 -18.90 -10.98 8.30
N SER A 140 -17.78 -10.50 7.77
CA SER A 140 -17.70 -9.18 7.14
C SER A 140 -16.53 -9.11 6.16
N PHE A 141 -16.81 -8.61 4.96
CA PHE A 141 -15.84 -8.32 3.93
C PHE A 141 -16.31 -7.13 3.11
N ARG A 142 -15.59 -6.00 3.16
CA ARG A 142 -15.85 -4.90 2.24
C ARG A 142 -15.00 -5.11 0.99
N SER A 143 -15.68 -5.47 -0.09
CA SER A 143 -15.08 -6.02 -1.30
C SER A 143 -14.56 -4.95 -2.27
N THR A 144 -15.18 -3.77 -2.27
CA THR A 144 -14.89 -2.72 -3.23
C THR A 144 -15.06 -1.34 -2.61
N VAL A 145 -14.19 -0.41 -3.01
CA VAL A 145 -14.31 1.03 -2.75
C VAL A 145 -14.17 1.76 -4.06
N SER A 146 -15.22 2.44 -4.50
CA SER A 146 -15.25 3.14 -5.78
C SER A 146 -15.95 4.48 -5.65
N GLY A 147 -15.66 5.38 -6.59
CA GLY A 147 -16.28 6.70 -6.61
C GLY A 147 -15.71 7.61 -7.71
N PRO A 148 -16.23 8.84 -7.81
CA PRO A 148 -15.61 9.86 -8.63
C PRO A 148 -14.21 10.20 -8.09
N ILE A 149 -13.32 10.64 -8.97
CA ILE A 149 -12.03 11.18 -8.55
C ILE A 149 -12.29 12.46 -7.72
N PRO A 150 -11.77 12.55 -6.48
CA PRO A 150 -11.84 13.78 -5.70
C PRO A 150 -11.17 14.92 -6.48
N ARG A 151 -11.86 16.06 -6.62
CA ARG A 151 -11.32 17.27 -7.26
C ARG A 151 -11.03 18.34 -6.22
#